data_AF-A0AB35IMS2-F1
#
_entry.id   AF-A0AB35IMS2-F1
#
_cell.length_a   1.000
_cell.length_b   1.000
_cell.length_c   1.000
_cell.angle_alpha   90.00
_cell.angle_beta   90.00
_cell.angle_gamma   90.00
#
_symmetry.space_group_name_H-M   'P 1'
#
loop_
_entity.id
_entity.type
_entity.pdbx_description
1 polymer ?
#
loop_
_entity_poly.entity_id
_entity_poly.type
_entity_poly.pdbx_seq_one_letter_code
_entity_poly.pdbx_strand_id
1 'polypeptide(L)'
;MNDLQNKLLGGLVAVRITSEEDFKQIIEFLAIKNCFTVGNEPVSKMNYPGDYPFVICRGDDTYFYWELMKDVNAEKYQLVDVKQLELNLIDDQKIIEANATVTGEIVELNEKALTLVTNTKPEGATIDSNVDSLVALIPVIQSKANVVVTEENYKSFIAKGTGVVPELRKWAKAIDDERKRSKKVYMDSFNTYENKVKSVVEALNTTAQKIANDVDVYIQEKKDKLRKEREEIIEQLKEVLIKKEMISREYANKFVFDEKWLNASCSNKKFQSEAETQFNDLMNQENLYKKDMELIESTIINTCTMVGVDEKLISREKYKLQYQVGNNLGDITKNITDEINALKTQKEALKAEAEKELQHQKVQLETQHKKELEKVQQEAAHQPSVEPNKDEQIFKRGDEIIAKTTGKYVVTEIKETPEKFNGKTWTKTFEFTGDLASLQMLNRYMEFLKQSKEFDFNEVKMIEKELVEPETGTVSKYNVKEIN
;
A
#
# COMPACT_ATOMS: atom_id res chain seq x y z
N MET A 1 1.86 -19.31 55.59
CA MET A 1 2.48 -18.40 54.61
C MET A 1 2.96 -17.19 55.38
N ASN A 2 4.24 -16.85 55.33
CA ASN A 2 4.80 -15.73 56.10
C ASN A 2 4.45 -14.38 55.43
N ASP A 3 4.69 -13.27 56.13
CA ASP A 3 4.34 -11.92 55.66
C ASP A 3 5.01 -11.58 54.32
N LEU A 4 6.28 -11.97 54.14
CA LEU A 4 7.03 -11.73 52.91
C LEU A 4 6.50 -12.53 51.72
N GLN A 5 6.08 -13.78 51.93
CA GLN A 5 5.43 -14.61 50.91
C GLN A 5 4.09 -13.99 50.45
N ASN A 6 3.29 -13.46 51.38
CA ASN A 6 2.04 -12.76 51.03
C ASN A 6 2.31 -11.46 50.27
N LYS A 7 3.34 -10.70 50.67
CA LYS A 7 3.73 -9.46 49.99
C LYS A 7 4.31 -9.71 48.59
N LEU A 8 5.02 -10.81 48.39
CA LEU A 8 5.48 -11.25 47.06
C LEU A 8 4.29 -11.55 46.15
N LEU A 9 3.34 -12.35 46.62
CA LEU A 9 2.09 -12.58 45.89
C LEU A 9 1.30 -11.29 45.71
N GLY A 10 1.36 -10.34 46.63
CA GLY A 10 0.70 -9.04 46.53
C GLY A 10 1.39 -8.00 45.62
N GLY A 11 2.54 -8.32 45.03
CA GLY A 11 3.29 -7.36 44.18
C GLY A 11 3.96 -6.21 44.94
N LEU A 12 4.27 -6.43 46.23
CA LEU A 12 4.97 -5.46 47.08
C LEU A 12 6.43 -5.87 47.38
N VAL A 13 6.81 -7.09 47.00
CA VAL A 13 8.15 -7.64 47.20
C VAL A 13 8.73 -8.12 45.89
N ALA A 14 10.01 -7.85 45.67
CA ALA A 14 10.81 -8.39 44.58
C ALA A 14 11.91 -9.27 45.18
N VAL A 15 12.04 -10.49 44.66
CA VAL A 15 12.97 -11.50 45.20
C VAL A 15 14.25 -11.50 44.40
N ARG A 16 15.37 -11.24 45.05
CA ARG A 16 16.69 -11.32 44.45
C ARG A 16 17.07 -12.78 44.19
N ILE A 17 17.47 -13.05 42.96
CA ILE A 17 17.97 -14.34 42.51
C ILE A 17 19.47 -14.20 42.23
N THR A 18 20.27 -15.02 42.91
CA THR A 18 21.73 -15.02 42.78
C THR A 18 22.31 -16.32 42.26
N SER A 19 21.46 -17.34 42.08
CA SER A 19 21.82 -18.66 41.58
C SER A 19 20.64 -19.35 40.89
N GLU A 20 20.94 -20.37 40.09
CA GLU A 20 19.91 -21.23 39.50
C GLU A 20 19.08 -21.97 40.56
N GLU A 21 19.69 -22.24 41.72
CA GLU A 21 19.01 -22.87 42.86
C GLU A 21 17.97 -21.93 43.50
N ASP A 22 18.35 -20.67 43.73
CA ASP A 22 17.43 -19.63 44.19
C ASP A 22 16.25 -19.47 43.21
N PHE A 23 16.54 -19.52 41.91
CA PHE A 23 15.52 -19.46 40.86
C PHE A 23 14.54 -20.62 40.96
N LYS A 24 15.04 -21.86 41.04
CA LYS A 24 14.20 -23.07 41.14
C LYS A 24 13.28 -23.01 42.36
N GLN A 25 13.80 -22.63 43.53
CA GLN A 25 13.01 -22.54 44.75
C GLN A 25 11.86 -21.53 44.64
N ILE A 26 12.11 -20.37 44.01
CA ILE A 26 11.08 -19.34 43.82
C ILE A 26 10.06 -19.75 42.77
N ILE A 27 10.51 -20.30 41.64
CA ILE A 27 9.61 -20.78 40.59
C ILE A 27 8.72 -21.91 41.11
N GLU A 28 9.27 -22.85 41.89
CA GLU A 28 8.50 -23.93 42.50
C GLU A 28 7.44 -23.38 43.47
N PHE A 29 7.81 -22.45 44.36
CA PHE A 29 6.87 -21.78 45.24
C PHE A 29 5.75 -21.06 44.47
N LEU A 30 6.08 -20.27 43.45
CA LEU A 30 5.11 -19.53 42.66
C LEU A 30 4.23 -20.46 41.81
N ALA A 31 4.77 -21.58 41.32
CA ALA A 31 4.01 -22.61 40.62
C ALA A 31 2.99 -23.29 41.54
N ILE A 32 3.36 -23.61 42.79
CA ILE A 32 2.43 -24.12 43.82
C ILE A 32 1.29 -23.12 44.09
N LYS A 33 1.54 -21.82 43.91
CA LYS A 33 0.54 -20.76 44.06
C LYS A 33 -0.25 -20.45 42.78
N ASN A 34 -0.13 -21.26 41.73
CA ASN A 34 -0.79 -21.07 40.44
C ASN A 34 -0.55 -19.67 39.84
N CYS A 35 0.69 -19.21 39.89
CA CYS A 35 1.08 -17.92 39.31
C CYS A 35 1.40 -18.05 37.81
N PHE A 36 1.22 -16.95 37.07
CA PHE A 36 1.39 -16.90 35.61
C PHE A 36 2.37 -15.81 35.19
N THR A 37 2.98 -15.98 34.01
CA THR A 37 3.84 -14.98 33.36
C THR A 37 3.04 -14.07 32.42
N VAL A 38 3.67 -13.01 31.90
CA VAL A 38 3.07 -11.98 31.02
C VAL A 38 2.48 -12.55 29.71
N GLY A 39 2.70 -13.84 29.39
CA GLY A 39 2.08 -14.56 28.27
C GLY A 39 0.93 -15.51 28.65
N ASN A 40 0.40 -15.41 29.88
CA ASN A 40 -0.57 -16.35 30.44
C ASN A 40 -0.05 -17.81 30.53
N GLU A 41 1.27 -17.99 30.48
CA GLU A 41 1.92 -19.28 30.71
C GLU A 41 2.17 -19.49 32.21
N PRO A 42 2.13 -20.73 32.72
CA PRO A 42 2.55 -21.01 34.09
C PRO A 42 3.99 -20.56 34.34
N VAL A 43 4.26 -20.01 35.53
CA VAL A 43 5.64 -19.61 35.92
C VAL A 43 6.64 -20.77 35.88
N SER A 44 6.18 -22.02 35.97
CA SER A 44 7.03 -23.21 35.82
C SER A 44 7.70 -23.33 34.44
N LYS A 45 7.19 -22.63 33.41
CA LYS A 45 7.81 -22.53 32.09
C LYS A 45 8.79 -21.37 31.96
N MET A 46 8.96 -20.55 33.00
CA MET A 46 9.91 -19.44 32.97
C MET A 46 11.33 -20.00 32.86
N ASN A 47 12.04 -19.61 31.80
CA ASN A 47 13.44 -20.00 31.62
C ASN A 47 14.34 -19.20 32.56
N TYR A 48 15.36 -19.87 33.10
CA TYR A 48 16.40 -19.21 33.89
C TYR A 48 17.14 -18.16 33.02
N PRO A 49 17.12 -16.87 33.40
CA PRO A 49 17.70 -15.78 32.58
C PRO A 49 19.23 -15.78 32.47
N GLY A 50 19.93 -16.60 33.26
CA GLY A 50 21.39 -16.68 33.31
C GLY A 50 21.98 -16.15 34.62
N ASP A 51 23.31 -16.15 34.72
CA ASP A 51 24.04 -15.97 36.00
C ASP A 51 24.23 -14.52 36.46
N TYR A 52 23.55 -13.57 35.81
CA TYR A 52 23.58 -12.17 36.23
C TYR A 52 22.57 -11.93 37.36
N PRO A 53 22.82 -11.04 38.34
CA PRO A 53 21.83 -10.77 39.39
C PRO A 53 20.54 -10.17 38.83
N PHE A 54 19.41 -10.86 39.03
CA PHE A 54 18.09 -10.42 38.62
C PHE A 54 17.09 -10.58 39.78
N VAL A 55 15.90 -10.01 39.60
CA VAL A 55 14.79 -10.17 40.53
C VAL A 55 13.61 -10.85 39.85
N ILE A 56 12.82 -11.58 40.64
CA ILE A 56 11.47 -12.00 40.26
C ILE A 56 10.47 -11.14 41.05
N CYS A 57 9.54 -10.51 40.35
CA CYS A 57 8.51 -9.68 40.96
C CYS A 57 7.17 -9.81 40.22
N ARG A 58 6.10 -9.35 40.86
CA ARG A 58 4.75 -9.35 40.29
C ARG A 58 4.39 -7.94 39.81
N GLY A 59 4.03 -7.83 38.53
CA GLY A 59 3.51 -6.61 37.93
C GLY A 59 2.12 -6.23 38.43
N ASP A 60 1.69 -5.01 38.09
CA ASP A 60 0.33 -4.52 38.38
C ASP A 60 -0.75 -5.27 37.60
N ASP A 61 -0.34 -5.87 36.48
CA ASP A 61 -1.12 -6.76 35.63
C ASP A 61 -1.28 -8.18 36.19
N THR A 62 -0.89 -8.40 37.45
CA THR A 62 -0.97 -9.66 38.20
C THR A 62 0.01 -10.76 37.77
N TYR A 63 0.82 -10.52 36.74
CA TYR A 63 1.77 -11.49 36.19
C TYR A 63 3.15 -11.38 36.82
N PHE A 64 3.86 -12.50 36.86
CA PHE A 64 5.24 -12.57 37.31
C PHE A 64 6.20 -12.49 36.14
N TYR A 65 7.25 -11.70 36.31
CA TYR A 65 8.33 -11.57 35.36
C TYR A 65 9.66 -11.38 36.09
N TRP A 66 10.75 -11.50 35.34
CA TRP A 66 12.08 -11.19 35.84
C TRP A 66 12.55 -9.85 35.26
N GLU A 67 13.31 -9.10 36.06
CA GLU A 67 13.97 -7.88 35.64
C GLU A 67 15.41 -7.87 36.17
N LEU A 68 16.30 -7.18 35.47
CA LEU A 68 17.66 -7.00 35.98
C LEU A 68 17.61 -6.18 37.26
N MET A 69 18.47 -6.53 38.23
CA MET A 69 18.51 -5.85 39.54
C MET A 69 18.67 -4.33 39.45
N LYS A 70 19.34 -3.83 38.40
CA LYS A 70 19.55 -2.38 38.15
C LYS A 70 18.28 -1.64 37.71
N ASP A 71 17.30 -2.37 37.18
CA ASP A 71 16.09 -1.81 36.57
C ASP A 71 14.88 -1.92 37.53
N VAL A 72 15.05 -2.57 38.69
CA VAL A 72 13.97 -2.77 39.66
C VAL A 72 13.55 -1.43 40.30
N ASN A 73 12.23 -1.22 40.38
CA ASN A 73 11.69 -0.06 41.06
C ASN A 73 11.77 -0.24 42.58
N ALA A 74 12.81 0.33 43.19
CA ALA A 74 13.07 0.27 44.64
C ALA A 74 12.06 1.07 45.49
N GLU A 75 11.27 1.98 44.89
CA GLU A 75 10.18 2.67 45.59
C GLU A 75 8.91 1.80 45.65
N LYS A 76 8.74 0.89 44.68
CA LYS A 76 7.59 0.00 44.58
C LYS A 76 7.79 -1.30 45.36
N TYR A 77 8.96 -1.92 45.26
CA TYR A 77 9.21 -3.25 45.78
C TYR A 77 10.18 -3.24 46.96
N GLN A 78 9.80 -3.93 48.04
CA GLN A 78 10.74 -4.34 49.06
C GLN A 78 11.61 -5.48 48.52
N LEU A 79 12.93 -5.25 48.41
CA LEU A 79 13.88 -6.28 47.96
C LEU A 79 14.17 -7.27 49.08
N VAL A 80 14.03 -8.57 48.79
CA VAL A 80 14.33 -9.67 49.71
C VAL A 80 15.13 -10.75 49.02
N ASP A 81 15.96 -11.47 49.77
CA ASP A 81 16.64 -12.66 49.25
C ASP A 81 15.77 -13.92 49.45
N VAL A 82 15.94 -14.95 48.62
CA VAL A 82 15.15 -16.20 48.69
C VAL A 82 15.12 -16.81 50.10
N LYS A 83 16.25 -16.79 50.81
CA LYS A 83 16.36 -17.32 52.19
C LYS A 83 15.44 -16.64 53.19
N GLN A 84 15.12 -15.36 52.98
CA GLN A 84 14.24 -14.58 53.86
C GLN A 84 12.77 -14.97 53.69
N LEU A 85 12.42 -15.63 52.59
CA LEU A 85 11.06 -16.13 52.37
C LEU A 85 10.75 -17.39 53.18
N GLU A 86 11.73 -17.99 53.87
CA GLU A 86 11.55 -19.20 54.70
C GLU A 86 10.71 -20.25 53.96
N LEU A 87 11.09 -20.52 52.70
CA LEU A 87 10.47 -21.54 51.88
C LEU A 87 10.83 -22.89 52.51
N ASN A 88 9.97 -23.39 53.40
CA ASN A 88 10.10 -24.73 53.95
C ASN A 88 10.03 -25.71 52.78
N LEU A 89 11.19 -26.20 52.34
CA LEU A 89 11.29 -27.34 51.45
C LEU A 89 10.71 -28.54 52.22
N ILE A 90 9.43 -28.82 51.98
CA ILE A 90 8.83 -30.07 52.41
C ILE A 90 9.41 -31.14 51.48
N ASP A 91 10.48 -31.77 51.94
CA ASP A 91 10.93 -33.07 51.44
C ASP A 91 9.71 -34.01 51.49
N ASP A 92 9.35 -34.62 50.37
CA ASP A 92 8.18 -35.49 50.11
C ASP A 92 6.86 -34.90 49.57
N GLN A 93 6.85 -33.71 48.95
CA GLN A 93 5.80 -33.38 47.97
C GLN A 93 6.39 -33.18 46.58
N LYS A 94 6.54 -34.30 45.84
CA LYS A 94 6.60 -34.32 44.38
C LYS A 94 5.72 -33.20 43.83
N ILE A 95 6.29 -32.34 43.00
CA ILE A 95 5.56 -31.46 42.08
C ILE A 95 4.45 -32.29 41.44
N ILE A 96 3.24 -32.12 41.94
CA ILE A 96 2.04 -32.56 41.24
C ILE A 96 1.82 -31.42 40.24
N GLU A 97 2.36 -31.55 39.01
CA GLU A 97 1.59 -31.08 37.86
C GLU A 97 0.15 -31.47 38.16
N ALA A 98 -0.83 -30.57 38.04
CA ALA A 98 -2.21 -30.85 38.39
C ALA A 98 -2.83 -31.99 37.54
N ASN A 99 -2.36 -33.22 37.72
CA ASN A 99 -3.16 -34.41 37.78
C ASN A 99 -3.88 -34.28 39.11
N ALA A 100 -5.04 -33.64 39.07
CA ALA A 100 -6.03 -33.89 40.10
C ALA A 100 -6.12 -35.41 40.24
N THR A 101 -5.63 -35.97 41.34
CA THR A 101 -5.99 -37.33 41.70
C THR A 101 -7.45 -37.25 42.05
N VAL A 102 -8.30 -37.42 41.03
CA VAL A 102 -9.70 -37.71 41.20
C VAL A 102 -9.70 -38.90 42.15
N THR A 103 -10.14 -38.68 43.39
CA THR A 103 -10.35 -39.77 44.34
C THR A 103 -11.57 -40.60 43.96
N GLY A 104 -12.23 -40.26 42.85
CA GLY A 104 -13.06 -41.15 42.06
C GLY A 104 -12.25 -41.85 40.98
N GLU A 105 -12.59 -43.11 40.74
CA GLU A 105 -12.09 -43.94 39.65
C GLU A 105 -11.89 -43.13 38.36
N ILE A 106 -10.65 -43.04 37.86
CA ILE A 106 -10.36 -42.43 36.54
C ILE A 106 -10.96 -43.37 35.50
N VAL A 107 -12.19 -43.08 35.08
CA VAL A 107 -12.81 -43.79 33.95
C VAL A 107 -12.16 -43.26 32.68
N GLU A 108 -11.30 -44.07 32.08
CA GLU A 108 -10.73 -43.77 30.78
C GLU A 108 -11.85 -43.72 29.73
N LEU A 109 -11.92 -42.60 28.99
CA LEU A 109 -12.86 -42.46 27.88
C LEU A 109 -12.44 -43.40 26.75
N ASN A 110 -13.18 -44.49 26.61
CA ASN A 110 -12.98 -45.49 25.57
C ASN A 110 -14.33 -45.99 25.05
N GLU A 111 -14.31 -46.77 23.97
CA GLU A 111 -15.51 -47.32 23.34
C GLU A 111 -16.40 -48.09 24.34
N LYS A 112 -15.79 -48.83 25.26
CA LYS A 112 -16.51 -49.60 26.29
C LYS A 112 -17.19 -48.69 27.32
N ALA A 113 -16.56 -47.58 27.71
CA ALA A 113 -17.10 -46.59 28.64
C ALA A 113 -18.21 -45.71 28.02
N LEU A 114 -18.19 -45.53 26.70
CA LEU A 114 -19.16 -44.72 25.94
C LEU A 114 -20.22 -45.55 25.20
N THR A 115 -20.37 -46.83 25.56
CA THR A 115 -21.44 -47.67 25.03
C THR A 115 -22.71 -47.53 25.87
N LEU A 116 -23.79 -47.08 25.24
CA LEU A 116 -25.11 -47.07 25.86
C LEU A 116 -25.65 -48.51 25.96
N VAL A 117 -25.69 -49.06 27.18
CA VAL A 117 -26.25 -50.39 27.44
C VAL A 117 -27.65 -50.26 28.05
N THR A 118 -28.65 -50.86 27.41
CA THR A 118 -29.99 -51.01 27.98
C THR A 118 -30.10 -52.36 28.68
N ASN A 119 -30.13 -52.37 30.01
CA ASN A 119 -30.10 -53.61 30.82
C ASN A 119 -31.39 -54.44 30.72
N THR A 120 -32.50 -53.86 30.27
CA THR A 120 -33.75 -54.57 29.99
C THR A 120 -34.27 -54.11 28.63
N LYS A 121 -34.31 -55.04 27.67
CA LYS A 121 -35.16 -54.87 26.49
C LYS A 121 -36.60 -55.01 26.99
N PRO A 122 -37.51 -54.05 26.78
CA PRO A 122 -38.91 -54.23 27.12
C PRO A 122 -39.54 -55.17 26.09
N GLU A 123 -39.20 -56.46 26.13
CA GLU A 123 -39.97 -57.48 25.44
C GLU A 123 -41.30 -57.64 26.19
N GLY A 124 -42.35 -57.05 25.63
CA GLY A 124 -43.72 -57.27 26.08
C GLY A 124 -44.15 -56.53 27.35
N ALA A 125 -43.61 -55.33 27.63
CA ALA A 125 -44.12 -54.48 28.72
C ALA A 125 -45.59 -54.08 28.44
N THR A 126 -46.52 -54.95 28.82
CA THR A 126 -47.95 -54.68 28.84
C THR A 126 -48.27 -53.82 30.07
N ILE A 127 -49.23 -52.92 29.93
CA ILE A 127 -49.70 -52.11 31.06
C ILE A 127 -50.58 -53.02 31.92
N ASP A 128 -50.05 -53.47 33.07
CA ASP A 128 -50.81 -54.21 34.06
C ASP A 128 -52.00 -53.37 34.54
N SER A 129 -53.20 -53.73 34.06
CA SER A 129 -54.42 -52.96 34.26
C SER A 129 -55.66 -53.83 34.15
N ASN A 130 -56.77 -53.34 34.71
CA ASN A 130 -58.07 -54.00 34.58
C ASN A 130 -58.78 -53.71 33.24
N VAL A 131 -58.06 -53.22 32.21
CA VAL A 131 -58.68 -52.77 30.95
C VAL A 131 -59.46 -53.89 30.27
N ASP A 132 -58.97 -55.13 30.29
CA ASP A 132 -59.68 -56.28 29.71
C ASP A 132 -60.99 -56.59 30.46
N SER A 133 -60.99 -56.39 31.79
CA SER A 133 -62.21 -56.49 32.60
C SER A 133 -63.20 -55.36 32.27
N LEU A 134 -62.72 -54.14 31.99
CA LEU A 134 -63.56 -53.03 31.55
C LEU A 134 -64.12 -53.25 30.13
N VAL A 135 -63.32 -53.82 29.22
CA VAL A 135 -63.74 -54.20 27.87
C VAL A 135 -64.85 -55.24 27.91
N ALA A 136 -64.78 -56.21 28.84
CA ALA A 136 -65.84 -57.20 29.03
C ALA A 136 -67.20 -56.59 29.46
N LEU A 137 -67.23 -55.35 29.98
CA LEU A 137 -68.46 -54.64 30.34
C LEU A 137 -69.13 -53.91 29.17
N ILE A 138 -68.50 -53.84 27.99
CA ILE A 138 -69.05 -53.14 26.82
C ILE A 138 -70.48 -53.60 26.48
N PRO A 139 -70.82 -54.90 26.41
CA PRO A 139 -72.18 -55.34 26.12
C PRO A 139 -73.22 -54.86 27.15
N VAL A 140 -72.84 -54.79 28.43
CA VAL A 140 -73.69 -54.32 29.53
C VAL A 140 -73.88 -52.79 29.47
N ILE A 141 -72.84 -52.05 29.07
CA ILE A 141 -72.95 -50.61 28.85
C ILE A 141 -73.84 -50.32 27.64
N GLN A 142 -73.66 -51.06 26.55
CA GLN A 142 -74.45 -50.91 25.32
C GLN A 142 -75.92 -51.30 25.50
N SER A 143 -76.24 -52.31 26.33
CA SER A 143 -77.64 -52.69 26.60
C SER A 143 -78.44 -51.57 27.27
N LYS A 144 -77.78 -50.65 27.99
CA LYS A 144 -78.41 -49.45 28.56
C LYS A 144 -78.85 -48.43 27.51
N ALA A 145 -78.44 -48.57 26.24
CA ALA A 145 -78.90 -47.72 25.14
C ALA A 145 -80.29 -48.13 24.61
N ASN A 146 -80.77 -49.34 24.91
CA ASN A 146 -82.05 -49.87 24.39
C ASN A 146 -83.27 -49.44 25.21
N VAL A 147 -83.25 -48.22 25.74
CA VAL A 147 -84.34 -47.67 26.57
C VAL A 147 -85.11 -46.62 25.76
N VAL A 148 -86.42 -46.83 25.61
CA VAL A 148 -87.30 -45.84 24.99
C VAL A 148 -87.50 -44.68 25.97
N VAL A 149 -87.12 -43.47 25.55
CA VAL A 149 -87.33 -42.25 26.34
C VAL A 149 -88.80 -41.88 26.29
N THR A 150 -89.43 -41.79 27.46
CA THR A 150 -90.83 -41.42 27.64
C THR A 150 -90.93 -40.19 28.54
N GLU A 151 -92.11 -39.57 28.58
CA GLU A 151 -92.39 -38.41 29.44
C GLU A 151 -92.20 -38.71 30.94
N GLU A 152 -92.35 -39.99 31.32
CA GLU A 152 -92.22 -40.45 32.71
C GLU A 152 -90.75 -40.67 33.13
N ASN A 153 -89.85 -41.03 32.20
CA ASN A 153 -88.47 -41.41 32.52
C ASN A 153 -87.39 -40.40 32.13
N TYR A 154 -87.68 -39.42 31.24
CA TYR A 154 -86.62 -38.54 30.72
C TYR A 154 -85.92 -37.73 31.82
N LYS A 155 -86.67 -37.28 32.86
CA LYS A 155 -86.12 -36.50 33.98
C LYS A 155 -85.06 -37.28 34.75
N SER A 156 -85.23 -38.59 34.93
CA SER A 156 -84.25 -39.43 35.61
C SER A 156 -83.02 -39.72 34.74
N PHE A 157 -83.08 -39.54 33.42
CA PHE A 157 -81.90 -39.65 32.56
C PHE A 157 -81.05 -38.38 32.53
N ILE A 158 -81.67 -37.21 32.61
CA ILE A 158 -80.99 -35.91 32.49
C ILE A 158 -80.67 -35.25 33.84
N ALA A 159 -81.17 -35.78 34.96
CA ALA A 159 -80.96 -35.23 36.29
C ALA A 159 -79.47 -34.99 36.56
N LYS A 160 -79.12 -33.76 36.94
CA LYS A 160 -77.72 -33.36 37.12
C LYS A 160 -77.10 -34.15 38.29
N GLY A 161 -76.04 -34.89 38.02
CA GLY A 161 -75.24 -35.60 39.03
C GLY A 161 -75.77 -36.99 39.43
N THR A 162 -77.04 -37.29 39.17
CA THR A 162 -77.69 -38.58 39.51
C THR A 162 -78.40 -39.23 38.33
N GLY A 163 -78.48 -38.54 37.19
CA GLY A 163 -79.11 -39.06 35.99
C GLY A 163 -78.19 -39.96 35.19
N VAL A 164 -78.78 -40.91 34.48
CA VAL A 164 -78.06 -41.94 33.70
C VAL A 164 -77.05 -41.32 32.72
N VAL A 165 -77.42 -40.23 32.03
CA VAL A 165 -76.54 -39.60 31.02
C VAL A 165 -75.37 -38.86 31.69
N PRO A 166 -75.57 -37.98 32.70
CA PRO A 166 -74.47 -37.40 33.46
C PRO A 166 -73.53 -38.41 34.12
N GLU A 167 -74.05 -39.53 34.64
CA GLU A 167 -73.24 -40.58 35.27
C GLU A 167 -72.34 -41.31 34.27
N LEU A 168 -72.88 -41.75 33.13
CA LEU A 168 -72.09 -42.40 32.07
C LEU A 168 -70.96 -41.47 31.57
N ARG A 169 -71.25 -40.18 31.39
CA ARG A 169 -70.23 -39.19 30.98
C ARG A 169 -69.17 -38.98 32.06
N LYS A 170 -69.56 -38.97 33.34
CA LYS A 170 -68.62 -38.87 34.47
C LYS A 170 -67.67 -40.07 34.50
N TRP A 171 -68.17 -41.29 34.32
CA TRP A 171 -67.33 -42.49 34.29
C TRP A 171 -66.40 -42.51 33.08
N ALA A 172 -66.90 -42.17 31.87
CA ALA A 172 -66.08 -42.06 30.67
C ALA A 172 -64.94 -41.05 30.86
N LYS A 173 -65.25 -39.88 31.44
CA LYS A 173 -64.24 -38.87 31.76
C LYS A 173 -63.20 -39.39 32.75
N ALA A 174 -63.61 -40.10 33.80
CA ALA A 174 -62.68 -40.66 34.79
C ALA A 174 -61.71 -41.69 34.19
N ILE A 175 -62.21 -42.58 33.31
CA ILE A 175 -61.37 -43.56 32.60
C ILE A 175 -60.37 -42.85 31.68
N ASP A 176 -60.81 -41.84 30.93
CA ASP A 176 -59.93 -41.08 30.03
C ASP A 176 -58.90 -40.23 30.80
N ASP A 177 -59.28 -39.65 31.95
CA ASP A 177 -58.37 -38.89 32.80
C ASP A 177 -57.30 -39.81 33.44
N GLU A 178 -57.65 -41.03 33.84
CA GLU A 178 -56.68 -42.02 34.32
C GLU A 178 -55.76 -42.49 33.18
N ARG A 179 -56.29 -42.78 31.99
CA ARG A 179 -55.48 -43.09 30.79
C ARG A 179 -54.44 -42.00 30.51
N LYS A 180 -54.81 -40.72 30.60
CA LYS A 180 -53.87 -39.59 30.43
C LYS A 180 -52.83 -39.54 31.54
N ARG A 181 -53.23 -39.76 32.80
CA ARG A 181 -52.33 -39.82 33.95
C ARG A 181 -51.31 -40.95 33.78
N SER A 182 -51.76 -42.16 33.46
CA SER A 182 -50.88 -43.31 33.22
C SER A 182 -49.90 -43.02 32.07
N LYS A 183 -50.37 -42.48 30.93
CA LYS A 183 -49.48 -42.08 29.81
C LYS A 183 -48.37 -41.14 30.26
N LYS A 184 -48.70 -40.15 31.08
CA LYS A 184 -47.71 -39.20 31.62
C LYS A 184 -46.68 -39.94 32.48
N VAL A 185 -47.13 -40.73 33.46
CA VAL A 185 -46.23 -41.47 34.37
C VAL A 185 -45.31 -42.43 33.62
N TYR A 186 -45.83 -43.19 32.64
CA TYR A 186 -45.02 -44.10 31.83
C TYR A 186 -44.00 -43.35 30.96
N MET A 187 -44.39 -42.20 30.40
CA MET A 187 -43.49 -41.37 29.58
C MET A 187 -42.50 -40.54 30.40
N ASP A 188 -42.79 -40.20 31.65
CA ASP A 188 -41.90 -39.40 32.50
C ASP A 188 -40.55 -40.11 32.70
N SER A 189 -40.56 -41.43 32.89
CA SER A 189 -39.34 -42.25 32.97
C SER A 189 -38.55 -42.26 31.65
N PHE A 190 -39.25 -42.36 30.52
CA PHE A 190 -38.63 -42.31 29.19
C PHE A 190 -38.02 -40.93 28.89
N ASN A 191 -38.78 -39.86 29.13
CA ASN A 191 -38.32 -38.48 28.93
C ASN A 191 -37.10 -38.18 29.81
N THR A 192 -37.09 -38.67 31.06
CA THR A 192 -35.94 -38.54 31.96
C THR A 192 -34.71 -39.26 31.41
N TYR A 193 -34.89 -40.49 30.90
CA TYR A 193 -33.82 -41.22 30.23
C TYR A 193 -33.31 -40.49 28.98
N GLU A 194 -34.22 -40.06 28.10
CA GLU A 194 -33.90 -39.33 26.87
C GLU A 194 -33.12 -38.05 27.17
N ASN A 195 -33.54 -37.27 28.16
CA ASN A 195 -32.86 -36.04 28.56
C ASN A 195 -31.46 -36.32 29.12
N LYS A 196 -31.27 -37.41 29.87
CA LYS A 196 -29.94 -37.83 30.33
C LYS A 196 -29.02 -38.21 29.16
N VAL A 197 -29.54 -38.97 28.20
CA VAL A 197 -28.78 -39.32 26.97
C VAL A 197 -28.43 -38.06 26.18
N LYS A 198 -29.39 -37.14 25.98
CA LYS A 198 -29.15 -35.85 25.31
C LYS A 198 -28.06 -35.04 26.01
N SER A 199 -28.09 -34.98 27.34
CA SER A 199 -27.07 -34.24 28.11
C SER A 199 -25.66 -34.81 27.88
N VAL A 200 -25.51 -36.15 27.79
CA VAL A 200 -24.22 -36.79 27.48
C VAL A 200 -23.77 -36.47 26.06
N VAL A 201 -24.68 -36.55 25.08
CA VAL A 201 -24.38 -36.23 23.67
C VAL A 201 -23.99 -34.76 23.51
N GLU A 202 -24.70 -33.85 24.17
CA GLU A 202 -24.41 -32.42 24.15
C GLU A 202 -23.03 -32.09 24.75
N ALA A 203 -22.65 -32.74 25.85
CA ALA A 203 -21.32 -32.61 26.44
C ALA A 203 -20.20 -33.08 25.50
N LEU A 204 -20.40 -34.22 24.80
CA LEU A 204 -19.46 -34.72 23.79
C LEU A 204 -19.30 -33.73 22.63
N ASN A 205 -20.41 -33.25 22.06
CA ASN A 205 -20.39 -32.32 20.93
C ASN A 205 -19.77 -30.97 21.29
N THR A 206 -20.12 -30.42 22.45
CA THR A 206 -19.55 -29.15 22.93
C THR A 206 -18.04 -29.25 23.12
N THR A 207 -17.57 -30.36 23.70
CA THR A 207 -16.14 -30.62 23.89
C THR A 207 -15.42 -30.77 22.56
N ALA A 208 -15.97 -31.55 21.62
CA ALA A 208 -15.41 -31.73 20.28
C ALA A 208 -15.32 -30.39 19.52
N GLN A 209 -16.36 -29.56 19.58
CA GLN A 209 -16.37 -28.25 18.93
C GLN A 209 -15.31 -27.32 19.51
N LYS A 210 -15.14 -27.31 20.84
CA LYS A 210 -14.09 -26.52 21.50
C LYS A 210 -12.71 -26.94 21.01
N ILE A 211 -12.43 -28.25 21.00
CA ILE A 211 -11.15 -28.78 20.52
C ILE A 211 -10.93 -28.44 19.04
N ALA A 212 -11.96 -28.56 18.19
CA ALA A 212 -11.85 -28.20 16.78
C ALA A 212 -11.47 -26.72 16.60
N ASN A 213 -12.13 -25.82 17.33
CA ASN A 213 -11.82 -24.39 17.30
C ASN A 213 -10.39 -24.10 17.77
N ASP A 214 -9.95 -24.73 18.87
CA ASP A 214 -8.59 -24.55 19.40
C ASP A 214 -7.53 -25.07 18.40
N VAL A 215 -7.81 -26.17 17.70
CA VAL A 215 -6.95 -26.71 16.63
C VAL A 215 -6.86 -25.73 15.45
N ASP A 216 -7.99 -25.16 15.03
CA ASP A 216 -8.00 -24.18 13.94
C ASP A 216 -7.20 -22.92 14.29
N VAL A 217 -7.34 -22.41 15.53
CA VAL A 217 -6.54 -21.29 16.04
C VAL A 217 -5.05 -21.63 16.00
N TYR A 218 -4.66 -22.80 16.50
CA TYR A 218 -3.27 -23.25 16.50
C TYR A 218 -2.68 -23.39 15.08
N ILE A 219 -3.46 -23.93 14.13
CA ILE A 219 -3.03 -24.02 12.72
C ILE A 219 -2.81 -22.63 12.13
N GLN A 220 -3.70 -21.68 12.45
CA GLN A 220 -3.58 -20.30 11.96
C GLN A 220 -2.37 -19.59 12.56
N GLU A 221 -2.14 -19.68 13.87
CA GLU A 221 -0.97 -19.13 14.54
C GLU A 221 0.34 -19.68 13.94
N LYS A 222 0.39 -20.97 13.64
CA LYS A 222 1.54 -21.61 12.99
C LYS A 222 1.76 -21.06 11.57
N LYS A 223 0.70 -20.85 10.79
CA LYS A 223 0.78 -20.25 9.46
C LYS A 223 1.24 -18.81 9.51
N ASP A 224 0.75 -18.02 10.47
CA ASP A 224 1.12 -16.61 10.63
C ASP A 224 2.59 -16.46 11.05
N LYS A 225 3.07 -17.34 11.94
CA LYS A 225 4.48 -17.40 12.31
C LYS A 225 5.35 -17.76 11.09
N LEU A 226 4.97 -18.80 10.35
CA LEU A 226 5.69 -19.23 9.15
C LEU A 226 5.67 -18.16 8.04
N ARG A 227 4.59 -17.39 7.92
CA ARG A 227 4.49 -16.24 7.02
C ARG A 227 5.54 -15.20 7.36
N LYS A 228 5.58 -14.75 8.62
CA LYS A 228 6.56 -13.76 9.09
C LYS A 228 8.00 -14.21 8.81
N GLU A 229 8.33 -15.46 9.13
CA GLU A 229 9.66 -16.03 8.87
C GLU A 229 10.01 -16.02 7.38
N ARG A 230 9.05 -16.35 6.50
CA ARG A 230 9.30 -16.41 5.05
C ARG A 230 9.31 -15.03 4.38
N GLU A 231 8.45 -14.12 4.82
CA GLU A 231 8.47 -12.72 4.41
C GLU A 231 9.81 -12.06 4.78
N GLU A 232 10.34 -12.35 5.96
CA GLU A 232 11.67 -11.88 6.36
C GLU A 232 12.77 -12.41 5.44
N ILE A 233 12.74 -13.70 5.07
CA ILE A 233 13.70 -14.28 4.11
C ILE A 233 13.57 -13.62 2.74
N ILE A 234 12.34 -13.38 2.27
CA ILE A 234 12.09 -12.71 0.99
C ILE A 234 12.64 -11.27 1.02
N GLU A 235 12.38 -10.52 2.09
CA GLU A 235 12.83 -9.14 2.21
C GLU A 235 14.37 -9.06 2.32
N GLN A 236 15.00 -10.00 3.04
CA GLN A 236 16.46 -10.13 3.06
C GLN A 236 17.02 -10.41 1.66
N LEU A 237 16.43 -11.35 0.91
CA LEU A 237 16.86 -11.68 -0.45
C LEU A 237 16.69 -10.47 -1.38
N LYS A 238 15.54 -9.80 -1.28
CA LYS A 238 15.21 -8.57 -2.01
C LYS A 238 16.22 -7.46 -1.78
N GLU A 239 16.54 -7.15 -0.52
CA GLU A 239 17.52 -6.13 -0.15
C GLU A 239 18.92 -6.47 -0.67
N VAL A 240 19.33 -7.74 -0.60
CA VAL A 240 20.61 -8.19 -1.16
C VAL A 240 20.65 -8.00 -2.68
N LEU A 241 19.58 -8.33 -3.40
CA LEU A 241 19.51 -8.19 -4.86
C LEU A 241 19.53 -6.71 -5.29
N ILE A 242 18.82 -5.84 -4.57
CA ILE A 242 18.83 -4.38 -4.82
C ILE A 242 20.23 -3.81 -4.54
N LYS A 243 20.85 -4.18 -3.40
CA LYS A 243 22.18 -3.69 -3.01
C LYS A 243 23.27 -4.12 -3.98
N LYS A 244 23.12 -5.30 -4.61
CA LYS A 244 24.01 -5.79 -5.68
C LYS A 244 23.70 -5.19 -7.05
N GLU A 245 22.74 -4.27 -7.14
CA GLU A 245 22.29 -3.65 -8.39
C GLU A 245 21.82 -4.67 -9.44
N MET A 246 21.41 -5.86 -9.00
CA MET A 246 20.92 -6.93 -9.89
C MET A 246 19.49 -6.66 -10.36
N ILE A 247 18.71 -5.97 -9.53
CA ILE A 247 17.32 -5.61 -9.79
C ILE A 247 17.04 -4.23 -9.18
N SER A 248 16.23 -3.43 -9.86
CA SER A 248 15.71 -2.17 -9.35
C SER A 248 14.69 -2.38 -8.23
N ARG A 249 14.52 -1.37 -7.38
CA ARG A 249 13.49 -1.38 -6.33
C ARG A 249 12.07 -1.53 -6.90
N GLU A 250 11.81 -0.96 -8.07
CA GLU A 250 10.50 -1.05 -8.73
C GLU A 250 10.15 -2.49 -9.12
N TYR A 251 11.08 -3.22 -9.74
CA TYR A 251 10.84 -4.61 -10.12
C TYR A 251 10.88 -5.56 -8.93
N ALA A 252 11.78 -5.34 -7.97
CA ALA A 252 11.82 -6.09 -6.73
C ALA A 252 10.49 -6.05 -5.96
N ASN A 253 9.81 -4.89 -5.95
CA ASN A 253 8.51 -4.72 -5.30
C ASN A 253 7.34 -5.40 -6.03
N LYS A 254 7.55 -5.94 -7.25
CA LYS A 254 6.55 -6.75 -7.96
C LYS A 254 6.53 -8.20 -7.50
N PHE A 255 7.40 -8.59 -6.57
CA PHE A 255 7.37 -9.92 -5.97
C PHE A 255 6.03 -10.19 -5.29
N VAL A 256 5.46 -11.38 -5.49
CA VAL A 256 4.17 -11.77 -4.92
C VAL A 256 4.33 -13.04 -4.10
N PHE A 257 3.96 -12.97 -2.82
CA PHE A 257 3.97 -14.12 -1.92
C PHE A 257 2.91 -15.16 -2.31
N ASP A 258 3.29 -16.44 -2.44
CA ASP A 258 2.35 -17.53 -2.71
C ASP A 258 1.85 -18.17 -1.39
N GLU A 259 0.54 -18.11 -1.14
CA GLU A 259 -0.12 -18.73 0.02
C GLU A 259 0.17 -20.24 0.16
N LYS A 260 0.45 -20.95 -0.95
CA LYS A 260 0.79 -22.37 -0.92
C LYS A 260 2.08 -22.64 -0.16
N TRP A 261 2.93 -21.63 0.00
CA TRP A 261 4.12 -21.73 0.83
C TRP A 261 3.77 -22.01 2.29
N LEU A 262 2.63 -21.56 2.80
CA LEU A 262 2.24 -21.80 4.19
C LEU A 262 1.69 -23.20 4.46
N ASN A 263 1.53 -24.02 3.42
CA ASN A 263 1.03 -25.38 3.56
C ASN A 263 2.08 -26.30 4.19
N ALA A 264 1.65 -27.21 5.06
CA ALA A 264 2.52 -28.16 5.73
C ALA A 264 3.33 -29.06 4.77
N SER A 265 2.83 -29.26 3.55
CA SER A 265 3.50 -30.01 2.48
C SER A 265 4.60 -29.22 1.76
N CYS A 266 4.66 -27.90 1.93
CA CYS A 266 5.68 -27.06 1.30
C CYS A 266 6.94 -27.00 2.17
N SER A 267 7.98 -27.72 1.73
CA SER A 267 9.29 -27.69 2.38
C SER A 267 9.98 -26.32 2.22
N ASN A 268 10.84 -25.95 3.16
CA ASN A 268 11.61 -24.71 3.08
C ASN A 268 12.49 -24.63 1.82
N LYS A 269 13.02 -25.77 1.35
CA LYS A 269 13.79 -25.84 0.09
C LYS A 269 12.93 -25.48 -1.12
N LYS A 270 11.69 -26.00 -1.17
CA LYS A 270 10.77 -25.71 -2.27
C LYS A 270 10.41 -24.23 -2.29
N PHE A 271 10.08 -23.66 -1.13
CA PHE A 271 9.83 -22.23 -0.97
C PHE A 271 11.00 -21.36 -1.46
N GLN A 272 12.23 -21.64 -0.98
CA GLN A 272 13.41 -20.86 -1.38
C GLN A 272 13.64 -20.92 -2.89
N SER A 273 13.55 -22.12 -3.48
CA SER A 273 13.71 -22.30 -4.92
C SER A 273 12.65 -21.54 -5.73
N GLU A 274 11.38 -21.55 -5.31
CA GLU A 274 10.30 -20.84 -5.99
C GLU A 274 10.42 -19.32 -5.84
N ALA A 275 10.81 -18.83 -4.66
CA ALA A 275 11.08 -17.41 -4.43
C ALA A 275 12.28 -16.92 -5.27
N GLU A 276 13.38 -17.67 -5.31
CA GLU A 276 14.54 -17.38 -6.17
C GLU A 276 14.16 -17.35 -7.65
N THR A 277 13.32 -18.30 -8.10
CA THR A 277 12.83 -18.34 -9.48
C THR A 277 12.04 -17.08 -9.82
N GLN A 278 11.13 -16.65 -8.94
CA GLN A 278 10.35 -15.43 -9.15
C GLN A 278 11.23 -14.17 -9.21
N PHE A 279 12.26 -14.06 -8.35
CA PHE A 279 13.22 -12.95 -8.46
C PHE A 279 14.03 -12.99 -9.76
N ASN A 280 14.45 -14.17 -10.20
CA ASN A 280 15.16 -14.33 -11.47
C ASN A 280 14.27 -13.93 -12.66
N ASP A 281 12.98 -14.29 -12.63
CA ASP A 281 12.03 -13.88 -13.66
C ASP A 281 11.85 -12.36 -13.69
N LEU A 282 11.74 -11.71 -12.52
CA LEU A 282 11.67 -10.25 -12.42
C LEU A 282 12.94 -9.56 -12.93
N MET A 283 14.11 -10.13 -12.61
CA MET A 283 15.40 -9.65 -13.12
C MET A 283 15.47 -9.78 -14.65
N ASN A 284 15.00 -10.89 -15.21
CA ASN A 284 14.93 -11.10 -16.65
C ASN A 284 13.98 -10.10 -17.32
N GLN A 285 12.82 -9.84 -16.71
CA GLN A 285 11.87 -8.84 -17.20
C GLN A 285 12.45 -7.43 -17.20
N GLU A 286 13.17 -7.03 -16.15
CA GLU A 286 13.84 -5.73 -16.10
C GLU A 286 14.94 -5.63 -17.16
N ASN A 287 15.75 -6.67 -17.32
CA ASN A 287 16.81 -6.71 -18.31
C ASN A 287 16.27 -6.64 -19.74
N LEU A 288 15.16 -7.33 -20.03
CA LEU A 288 14.47 -7.23 -21.32
C LEU A 288 13.94 -5.81 -21.55
N TYR A 289 13.28 -5.23 -20.55
CA TYR A 289 12.80 -3.85 -20.63
C TYR A 289 13.93 -2.86 -20.94
N LYS A 290 15.07 -2.96 -20.25
CA LYS A 290 16.24 -2.09 -20.50
C LYS A 290 16.77 -2.24 -21.93
N LYS A 291 16.94 -3.48 -22.41
CA LYS A 291 17.40 -3.75 -23.79
C LYS A 291 16.43 -3.20 -24.83
N ASP A 292 15.13 -3.35 -24.60
CA ASP A 292 14.12 -2.85 -25.53
C ASP A 292 14.08 -1.31 -25.54
N MET A 293 14.25 -0.66 -24.38
CA MET A 293 14.39 0.80 -24.30
C MET A 293 15.66 1.29 -25.02
N GLU A 294 16.79 0.59 -24.87
CA GLU A 294 18.03 0.90 -25.61
C GLU A 294 17.85 0.73 -27.13
N LEU A 295 17.10 -0.28 -27.57
CA LEU A 295 16.78 -0.46 -28.98
C LEU A 295 15.90 0.68 -29.52
N ILE A 296 14.90 1.11 -28.75
CA ILE A 296 14.07 2.28 -29.10
C ILE A 296 14.95 3.53 -29.23
N GLU A 297 15.79 3.81 -28.24
CA GLU A 297 16.65 5.00 -28.25
C GLU A 297 17.65 4.97 -29.41
N SER A 298 18.33 3.84 -29.62
CA SER A 298 19.25 3.68 -30.75
C SER A 298 18.56 3.80 -32.12
N THR A 299 17.31 3.33 -32.24
CA THR A 299 16.51 3.50 -33.46
C THR A 299 16.21 4.98 -33.72
N ILE A 300 15.84 5.74 -32.68
CA ILE A 300 15.61 7.19 -32.78
C ILE A 300 16.89 7.89 -33.24
N ILE A 301 18.00 7.67 -32.54
CA ILE A 301 19.29 8.33 -32.81
C ILE A 301 19.78 8.01 -34.24
N ASN A 302 19.82 6.73 -34.61
CA ASN A 302 20.33 6.29 -35.90
C ASN A 302 19.48 6.81 -37.06
N THR A 303 18.15 6.74 -36.93
CA THR A 303 17.23 7.20 -37.98
C THR A 303 17.24 8.72 -38.11
N CYS A 304 17.29 9.47 -37.00
CA CYS A 304 17.41 10.94 -37.03
C CYS A 304 18.71 11.38 -37.71
N THR A 305 19.83 10.72 -37.36
CA THR A 305 21.15 11.00 -37.93
C THR A 305 21.17 10.72 -39.44
N MET A 306 20.61 9.58 -39.88
CA MET A 306 20.55 9.21 -41.29
C MET A 306 19.70 10.19 -42.13
N VAL A 307 18.62 10.72 -41.54
CA VAL A 307 17.65 11.56 -42.25
C VAL A 307 17.95 13.07 -42.13
N GLY A 308 18.80 13.48 -41.17
CA GLY A 308 19.14 14.90 -40.95
C GLY A 308 18.08 15.68 -40.16
N VAL A 309 17.37 14.98 -39.26
CA VAL A 309 16.37 15.52 -38.33
C VAL A 309 16.99 15.62 -36.93
N ASP A 310 16.65 16.68 -36.18
CA ASP A 310 17.08 16.83 -34.79
C ASP A 310 16.32 15.85 -33.88
N GLU A 311 17.04 14.97 -33.20
CA GLU A 311 16.50 13.97 -32.27
C GLU A 311 15.68 14.56 -31.12
N LYS A 312 15.84 15.85 -30.81
CA LYS A 312 15.05 16.55 -29.80
C LYS A 312 13.60 16.79 -30.21
N LEU A 313 13.31 16.68 -31.52
CA LEU A 313 11.95 16.77 -32.05
C LEU A 313 11.15 15.48 -31.81
N ILE A 314 11.82 14.38 -31.43
CA ILE A 314 11.18 13.09 -31.20
C ILE A 314 10.91 12.89 -29.71
N SER A 315 9.65 12.59 -29.37
CA SER A 315 9.24 12.32 -27.99
C SER A 315 9.60 10.89 -27.57
N ARG A 316 10.60 10.76 -26.70
CA ARG A 316 11.03 9.48 -26.12
C ARG A 316 9.94 8.86 -25.23
N GLU A 317 9.29 9.71 -24.42
CA GLU A 317 8.24 9.27 -23.50
C GLU A 317 7.03 8.67 -24.23
N LYS A 318 6.69 9.21 -25.41
CA LYS A 318 5.63 8.66 -26.27
C LYS A 318 5.87 7.18 -26.59
N TYR A 319 7.09 6.83 -26.99
CA TYR A 319 7.44 5.45 -27.38
C TYR A 319 7.60 4.52 -26.19
N LYS A 320 8.12 5.03 -25.07
CA LYS A 320 8.14 4.32 -23.80
C LYS A 320 6.74 3.91 -23.35
N LEU A 321 5.77 4.82 -23.43
CA LEU A 321 4.36 4.53 -23.10
C LEU A 321 3.75 3.51 -24.06
N GLN A 322 4.02 3.59 -25.37
CA GLN A 322 3.54 2.60 -26.34
C GLN A 322 4.03 1.19 -26.00
N TYR A 323 5.30 1.05 -25.62
CA TYR A 323 5.86 -0.22 -25.19
C TYR A 323 5.16 -0.72 -23.91
N GLN A 324 4.98 0.15 -22.91
CA GLN A 324 4.33 -0.21 -21.65
C GLN A 324 2.85 -0.64 -21.80
N VAL A 325 2.15 -0.11 -22.80
CA VAL A 325 0.76 -0.49 -23.12
C VAL A 325 0.68 -1.81 -23.91
N GLY A 326 1.83 -2.39 -24.29
CA GLY A 326 1.92 -3.70 -24.93
C GLY A 326 2.03 -3.68 -26.45
N ASN A 327 2.39 -2.53 -27.05
CA ASN A 327 2.65 -2.48 -28.49
C ASN A 327 3.90 -3.28 -28.85
N ASN A 328 3.88 -3.93 -30.02
CA ASN A 328 5.03 -4.69 -30.51
C ASN A 328 6.21 -3.76 -30.82
N LEU A 329 7.42 -4.20 -30.46
CA LEU A 329 8.65 -3.44 -30.68
C LEU A 329 8.90 -3.11 -32.17
N GLY A 330 8.51 -4.01 -33.08
CA GLY A 330 8.56 -3.77 -34.52
C GLY A 330 7.63 -2.66 -34.99
N ASP A 331 6.43 -2.55 -34.41
CA ASP A 331 5.49 -1.47 -34.74
C ASP A 331 5.99 -0.14 -34.18
N ILE A 332 6.59 -0.16 -32.98
CA ILE A 332 7.20 1.03 -32.37
C ILE A 332 8.36 1.55 -33.25
N THR A 333 9.28 0.67 -33.68
CA THR A 333 10.41 1.07 -34.54
C THR A 333 9.95 1.58 -35.90
N LYS A 334 8.88 1.01 -36.46
CA LYS A 334 8.24 1.52 -37.67
C LYS A 334 7.64 2.92 -37.43
N ASN A 335 6.88 3.12 -36.36
CA ASN A 335 6.28 4.42 -36.03
C ASN A 335 7.34 5.51 -35.85
N ILE A 336 8.47 5.18 -35.21
CA ILE A 336 9.64 6.08 -35.08
C ILE A 336 10.13 6.50 -36.48
N THR A 337 10.32 5.52 -37.36
CA THR A 337 10.80 5.76 -38.72
C THR A 337 9.83 6.62 -39.53
N ASP A 338 8.53 6.34 -39.44
CA ASP A 338 7.48 7.07 -40.14
C ASP A 338 7.38 8.52 -39.65
N GLU A 339 7.45 8.76 -38.32
CA GLU A 339 7.45 10.11 -37.75
C GLU A 339 8.67 10.93 -38.18
N ILE A 340 9.87 10.33 -38.16
CA ILE A 340 11.11 11.02 -38.58
C ILE A 340 11.05 11.39 -40.06
N ASN A 341 10.55 10.49 -40.92
CA ASN A 341 10.40 10.77 -42.34
C ASN A 341 9.35 11.88 -42.60
N ALA A 342 8.24 11.88 -41.87
CA ALA A 342 7.25 12.96 -41.96
C ALA A 342 7.85 14.32 -41.57
N LEU A 343 8.65 14.37 -40.50
CA LEU A 343 9.35 15.59 -40.08
C LEU A 343 10.35 16.08 -41.13
N LYS A 344 11.06 15.16 -41.81
CA LYS A 344 11.93 15.51 -42.94
C LYS A 344 11.14 16.19 -44.05
N THR A 345 10.06 15.57 -44.50
CA THR A 345 9.21 16.11 -45.58
C THR A 345 8.64 17.47 -45.19
N GLN A 346 8.22 17.65 -43.94
CA GLN A 346 7.74 18.94 -43.44
C GLN A 346 8.85 20.01 -43.44
N LYS A 347 10.06 19.66 -43.00
CA LYS A 347 11.22 20.58 -43.01
C LYS A 347 11.61 21.00 -44.43
N GLU A 348 11.58 20.07 -45.38
CA GLU A 348 11.85 20.35 -46.80
C GLU A 348 10.75 21.22 -47.42
N ALA A 349 9.48 20.97 -47.10
CA ALA A 349 8.35 21.77 -47.55
C ALA A 349 8.43 23.23 -47.05
N LEU A 350 8.74 23.42 -45.76
CA LEU A 350 8.93 24.76 -45.17
C LEU A 350 10.11 25.51 -45.82
N LYS A 351 11.21 24.81 -46.09
CA LYS A 351 12.36 25.40 -46.79
C LYS A 351 11.98 25.83 -48.21
N ALA A 352 11.25 24.98 -48.95
CA ALA A 352 10.78 25.30 -50.30
C ALA A 352 9.78 26.46 -50.32
N GLU A 353 8.92 26.57 -49.31
CA GLU A 353 7.98 27.69 -49.16
C GLU A 353 8.71 29.00 -48.85
N ALA A 354 9.67 28.98 -47.91
CA ALA A 354 10.50 30.15 -47.61
C ALA A 354 11.34 30.60 -48.82
N GLU A 355 11.87 29.66 -49.62
CA GLU A 355 12.58 29.98 -50.87
C GLU A 355 11.65 30.62 -51.91
N LYS A 356 10.41 30.12 -52.05
CA LYS A 356 9.40 30.73 -52.93
C LYS A 356 9.01 32.13 -52.47
N GLU A 357 8.84 32.34 -51.17
CA GLU A 357 8.49 33.63 -50.59
C GLU A 357 9.62 34.65 -50.77
N LEU A 358 10.88 34.22 -50.59
CA LEU A 358 12.06 35.05 -50.86
C LEU A 358 12.17 35.42 -52.35
N GLN A 359 11.94 34.47 -53.26
CA GLN A 359 11.91 34.76 -54.70
C GLN A 359 10.78 35.74 -55.05
N HIS A 360 9.60 35.57 -54.44
CA HIS A 360 8.47 36.47 -54.64
C HIS A 360 8.81 37.90 -54.17
N GLN A 361 9.43 38.05 -53.00
CA GLN A 361 9.89 39.36 -52.50
C GLN A 361 10.93 40.00 -53.43
N LYS A 362 11.92 39.23 -53.92
CA LYS A 362 12.91 39.74 -54.88
C LYS A 362 12.26 40.26 -56.17
N VAL A 363 11.33 39.49 -56.76
CA VAL A 363 10.62 39.90 -57.98
C VAL A 363 9.74 41.14 -57.73
N GLN A 364 9.07 41.23 -56.58
CA GLN A 364 8.29 42.41 -56.22
C GLN A 364 9.17 43.67 -56.09
N LEU A 365 10.33 43.57 -55.43
CA LEU A 365 11.29 44.67 -55.31
C LEU A 365 11.83 45.11 -56.67
N GLU A 366 12.22 44.17 -57.54
CA GLU A 366 12.67 44.48 -58.91
C GLU A 366 11.57 45.19 -59.73
N THR A 367 10.32 44.75 -59.58
CA THR A 367 9.17 45.35 -60.27
C THR A 367 8.90 46.77 -59.75
N GLN A 368 9.00 47.01 -58.43
CA GLN A 368 8.88 48.34 -57.85
C GLN A 368 10.01 49.27 -58.34
N HIS A 369 11.26 48.79 -58.33
CA HIS A 369 12.41 49.56 -58.82
C HIS A 369 12.27 49.93 -60.30
N LYS A 370 11.76 49.02 -61.13
CA LYS A 370 11.49 49.30 -62.55
C LYS A 370 10.40 50.37 -62.74
N LYS A 371 9.32 50.33 -61.95
CA LYS A 371 8.27 51.36 -61.96
C LYS A 371 8.78 52.73 -61.49
N GLU A 372 9.68 52.78 -60.51
CA GLU A 372 10.34 54.03 -60.11
C GLU A 372 11.25 54.59 -61.22
N LEU A 373 12.03 53.75 -61.88
CA LEU A 373 12.84 54.14 -63.04
C LEU A 373 12.00 54.71 -64.20
N GLU A 374 10.85 54.10 -64.50
CA GLU A 374 9.91 54.62 -65.51
C GLU A 374 9.29 55.96 -65.10
N LYS A 375 8.98 56.17 -63.82
CA LYS A 375 8.53 57.48 -63.30
C LYS A 375 9.62 58.56 -63.42
N VAL A 376 10.87 58.23 -63.07
CA VAL A 376 12.01 59.14 -63.21
C VAL A 376 12.29 59.51 -64.67
N GLN A 377 12.09 58.57 -65.62
CA GLN A 377 12.19 58.85 -67.05
C GLN A 377 11.04 59.71 -67.59
N GLN A 378 9.82 59.56 -67.06
CA GLN A 378 8.68 60.42 -67.43
C GLN A 378 8.81 61.85 -66.87
N GLU A 379 9.39 62.01 -65.68
CA GLU A 379 9.70 63.34 -65.11
C GLU A 379 10.85 64.05 -65.84
N ALA A 380 11.71 63.35 -66.56
CA ALA A 380 12.79 63.94 -67.37
C ALA A 380 12.33 64.55 -68.72
N ALA A 381 11.10 64.27 -69.19
CA ALA A 381 10.59 64.76 -70.48
C ALA A 381 9.98 66.17 -70.44
N HIS A 382 9.91 66.82 -69.27
CA HIS A 382 9.46 68.20 -69.12
C HIS A 382 10.52 69.02 -68.37
N GLN A 383 11.51 69.57 -69.09
CA GLN A 383 12.33 70.66 -68.54
C GLN A 383 11.79 72.02 -69.00
N PRO A 384 11.86 73.01 -68.11
CA PRO A 384 12.66 74.18 -68.40
C PRO A 384 13.72 74.47 -67.33
N SER A 385 14.76 75.17 -67.78
CA SER A 385 16.03 75.55 -67.15
C SER A 385 15.96 76.22 -65.77
N VAL A 386 16.87 75.86 -64.87
CA VAL A 386 17.56 76.77 -63.91
C VAL A 386 18.99 76.26 -63.63
N GLU A 387 19.90 77.21 -63.52
CA GLU A 387 21.35 77.17 -63.25
C GLU A 387 21.86 76.33 -62.06
N PRO A 388 23.18 76.04 -62.00
CA PRO A 388 23.74 74.92 -61.25
C PRO A 388 23.92 75.27 -59.78
N ASN A 389 23.49 74.38 -58.89
CA ASN A 389 23.88 74.45 -57.49
C ASN A 389 24.64 73.19 -57.07
N LYS A 390 25.73 73.48 -56.35
CA LYS A 390 26.75 72.57 -55.84
C LYS A 390 26.13 71.56 -54.89
N ASP A 391 26.63 70.32 -54.93
CA ASP A 391 27.06 69.54 -53.75
C ASP A 391 27.22 68.05 -54.13
N GLU A 392 28.27 67.72 -54.89
CA GLU A 392 28.84 66.36 -54.89
C GLU A 392 29.98 66.32 -53.89
N GLN A 393 29.80 65.59 -52.78
CA GLN A 393 30.91 65.27 -51.87
C GLN A 393 31.49 63.89 -52.22
N ILE A 394 32.77 63.92 -52.64
CA ILE A 394 33.59 62.75 -52.94
C ILE A 394 34.49 62.51 -51.73
N PHE A 395 34.31 61.38 -51.04
CA PHE A 395 35.16 60.99 -49.93
C PHE A 395 36.32 60.15 -50.46
N LYS A 396 37.56 60.59 -50.21
CA LYS A 396 38.80 59.93 -50.65
C LYS A 396 39.65 59.51 -49.47
N ARG A 397 40.38 58.41 -49.60
CA ARG A 397 41.46 58.02 -48.70
C ARG A 397 42.73 57.81 -49.54
N GLY A 398 43.62 58.80 -49.55
CA GLY A 398 44.71 58.85 -50.53
C GLY A 398 44.17 59.07 -51.94
N ASP A 399 44.67 58.29 -52.92
CA ASP A 399 44.23 58.35 -54.32
C ASP A 399 42.94 57.56 -54.61
N GLU A 400 42.39 56.83 -53.62
CA GLU A 400 41.20 55.99 -53.78
C GLU A 400 39.91 56.73 -53.35
N ILE A 401 38.88 56.67 -54.21
CA ILE A 401 37.53 57.19 -53.91
C ILE A 401 36.76 56.10 -53.16
N ILE A 402 36.38 56.37 -51.92
CA ILE A 402 35.71 55.41 -51.01
C ILE A 402 34.20 55.62 -50.89
N ALA A 403 33.68 56.79 -51.30
CA ALA A 403 32.25 57.00 -51.48
C ALA A 403 31.97 58.18 -52.41
N LYS A 404 30.90 58.08 -53.21
CA LYS A 404 30.26 59.21 -53.90
C LYS A 404 28.83 59.31 -53.40
N THR A 405 28.38 60.53 -53.13
CA THR A 405 27.03 60.79 -52.64
C THR A 405 26.27 61.67 -53.64
N THR A 406 25.10 61.21 -54.08
CA THR A 406 24.14 61.99 -54.87
C THR A 406 22.82 62.02 -54.13
N GLY A 407 22.71 62.91 -53.14
CA GLY A 407 21.48 63.40 -52.53
C GLY A 407 20.48 62.43 -51.87
N LYS A 408 20.51 61.12 -52.13
CA LYS A 408 19.52 60.16 -51.61
C LYS A 408 20.05 58.78 -51.23
N TYR A 409 21.22 58.34 -51.67
CA TYR A 409 21.78 57.05 -51.26
C TYR A 409 23.31 57.09 -51.18
N VAL A 410 23.88 56.42 -50.16
CA VAL A 410 25.30 56.09 -50.08
C VAL A 410 25.45 54.67 -50.59
N VAL A 411 26.20 54.47 -51.67
CA VAL A 411 26.54 53.13 -52.18
C VAL A 411 27.99 52.83 -51.81
N THR A 412 28.20 51.83 -50.97
CA THR A 412 29.53 51.24 -50.69
C THR A 412 29.53 49.79 -51.14
N GLU A 413 30.48 49.41 -52.00
CA GLU A 413 30.73 48.00 -52.36
C GLU A 413 31.15 47.21 -51.11
N ILE A 414 30.36 46.21 -50.73
CA ILE A 414 30.69 45.27 -49.65
C ILE A 414 31.60 44.19 -50.27
N LYS A 415 32.86 44.12 -49.84
CA LYS A 415 33.80 43.05 -50.24
C LYS A 415 33.62 41.81 -49.35
N GLU A 416 33.76 40.63 -49.94
CA GLU A 416 33.70 39.33 -49.23
C GLU A 416 34.85 39.15 -48.24
N THR A 417 34.57 38.40 -47.16
CA THR A 417 35.51 38.10 -46.06
C THR A 417 36.66 37.21 -46.55
N PRO A 418 37.95 37.61 -46.41
CA PRO A 418 39.09 36.79 -46.81
C PRO A 418 39.15 35.45 -46.07
N GLU A 419 39.43 34.34 -46.79
CA GLU A 419 39.40 32.95 -46.27
C GLU A 419 40.17 32.74 -44.96
N LYS A 420 41.28 33.46 -44.75
CA LYS A 420 42.11 33.37 -43.53
C LYS A 420 41.42 33.81 -42.22
N PHE A 421 40.25 34.42 -42.32
CA PHE A 421 39.48 34.94 -41.17
C PHE A 421 38.13 34.24 -40.96
N ASN A 422 37.83 33.19 -41.73
CA ASN A 422 36.58 32.46 -41.60
C ASN A 422 36.51 31.73 -40.24
N GLY A 423 35.41 31.92 -39.49
CA GLY A 423 35.17 31.25 -38.20
C GLY A 423 35.82 31.88 -36.95
N LYS A 424 36.47 33.05 -37.05
CA LYS A 424 37.02 33.78 -35.89
C LYS A 424 36.07 34.89 -35.44
N THR A 425 35.76 34.94 -34.14
CA THR A 425 34.98 36.02 -33.51
C THR A 425 35.87 37.22 -33.19
N TRP A 426 35.39 38.42 -33.50
CA TRP A 426 36.10 39.68 -33.25
C TRP A 426 35.20 40.63 -32.45
N THR A 427 35.72 41.18 -31.36
CA THR A 427 35.03 42.20 -30.57
C THR A 427 35.67 43.55 -30.81
N LYS A 428 34.87 44.56 -31.18
CA LYS A 428 35.33 45.93 -31.39
C LYS A 428 34.37 46.91 -30.72
N THR A 429 34.90 47.75 -29.84
CA THR A 429 34.13 48.80 -29.17
C THR A 429 34.03 50.01 -30.10
N PHE A 430 32.82 50.53 -30.26
CA PHE A 430 32.54 51.75 -31.02
C PHE A 430 31.94 52.79 -30.09
N GLU A 431 32.35 54.05 -30.25
CA GLU A 431 31.78 55.19 -29.54
C GLU A 431 31.14 56.11 -30.58
N PHE A 432 29.88 56.48 -30.37
CA PHE A 432 29.12 57.32 -31.28
C PHE A 432 28.76 58.62 -30.59
N THR A 433 28.90 59.73 -31.30
CA THR A 433 28.53 61.06 -30.82
C THR A 433 27.68 61.72 -31.89
N GLY A 434 26.52 62.25 -31.50
CA GLY A 434 25.58 62.86 -32.44
C GLY A 434 24.44 63.57 -31.71
N ASP A 435 23.60 64.28 -32.46
CA ASP A 435 22.37 64.83 -31.90
C ASP A 435 21.38 63.73 -31.49
N LEU A 436 20.41 64.09 -30.64
CA LEU A 436 19.48 63.14 -30.03
C LEU A 436 18.70 62.33 -31.07
N ALA A 437 18.31 62.95 -32.20
CA ALA A 437 17.56 62.28 -33.25
C ALA A 437 18.40 61.22 -33.97
N SER A 438 19.66 61.54 -34.26
CA SER A 438 20.62 60.63 -34.89
C SER A 438 20.96 59.46 -33.98
N LEU A 439 21.13 59.71 -32.67
CA LEU A 439 21.39 58.66 -31.68
C LEU A 439 20.16 57.76 -31.45
N GLN A 440 18.94 58.31 -31.47
CA GLN A 440 17.70 57.52 -31.38
C GLN A 440 17.49 56.65 -32.63
N MET A 441 17.81 57.17 -33.81
CA MET A 441 17.75 56.40 -35.05
C MET A 441 18.78 55.28 -35.06
N LEU A 442 20.02 55.56 -34.63
CA LEU A 442 21.06 54.54 -34.45
C LEU A 442 20.60 53.45 -33.47
N ASN A 443 19.98 53.83 -32.35
CA ASN A 443 19.53 52.87 -31.35
C ASN A 443 18.45 51.91 -31.91
N ARG A 444 17.51 52.42 -32.72
CA ARG A 444 16.51 51.57 -33.41
C ARG A 444 17.15 50.60 -34.41
N TYR A 445 18.15 51.04 -35.16
CA TYR A 445 18.90 50.16 -36.06
C TYR A 445 19.68 49.09 -35.29
N MET A 446 20.25 49.43 -34.14
CA MET A 446 20.96 48.49 -33.27
C MET A 446 20.01 47.46 -32.63
N GLU A 447 18.79 47.87 -32.22
CA GLU A 447 17.76 46.92 -31.75
C GLU A 447 17.32 45.94 -32.84
N PHE A 448 17.21 46.41 -34.10
CA PHE A 448 16.91 45.53 -35.22
C PHE A 448 18.04 44.52 -35.48
N LEU A 449 19.30 44.95 -35.39
CA LEU A 449 20.47 44.07 -35.54
C LEU A 449 20.65 43.08 -34.37
N LYS A 450 20.26 43.45 -33.14
CA LYS A 450 20.21 42.54 -31.97
C LYS A 450 19.27 41.33 -32.18
N GLN A 451 18.30 41.42 -33.08
CA GLN A 451 17.41 40.29 -33.41
C GLN A 451 18.07 39.24 -34.31
N SER A 452 19.22 39.56 -34.93
CA SER A 452 19.97 38.62 -35.75
C SER A 452 20.81 37.68 -34.88
N LYS A 453 20.86 36.38 -35.21
CA LYS A 453 21.70 35.40 -34.49
C LYS A 453 23.21 35.56 -34.73
N GLU A 454 23.60 36.50 -35.59
CA GLU A 454 24.97 36.67 -36.08
C GLU A 454 25.78 37.72 -35.29
N PHE A 455 25.12 38.56 -34.48
CA PHE A 455 25.78 39.61 -33.71
C PHE A 455 25.29 39.65 -32.25
N ASP A 456 26.22 39.69 -31.30
CA ASP A 456 25.94 39.88 -29.88
C ASP A 456 26.36 41.29 -29.45
N PHE A 457 25.45 42.05 -28.84
CA PHE A 457 25.66 43.44 -28.45
C PHE A 457 25.33 43.65 -26.97
N ASN A 458 26.35 43.90 -26.16
CA ASN A 458 26.20 44.31 -24.77
C ASN A 458 26.14 45.85 -24.66
N GLU A 459 25.05 46.38 -24.12
CA GLU A 459 24.82 47.81 -23.96
C GLU A 459 25.33 48.28 -22.59
N VAL A 460 26.23 49.28 -22.58
CA VAL A 460 26.67 49.95 -21.35
C VAL A 460 25.84 51.22 -21.19
N LYS A 461 24.92 51.24 -20.21
CA LYS A 461 24.12 52.44 -19.93
C LYS A 461 25.00 53.50 -19.25
N MET A 462 25.06 54.68 -19.85
CA MET A 462 25.61 55.89 -19.21
C MET A 462 24.48 56.54 -18.40
N ILE A 463 24.66 56.64 -17.08
CA ILE A 463 23.71 57.34 -16.21
C ILE A 463 24.33 58.69 -15.84
N GLU A 464 23.62 59.78 -16.15
CA GLU A 464 24.00 61.13 -15.78
C GLU A 464 23.79 61.27 -14.26
N LYS A 465 24.88 61.48 -13.50
CA LYS A 465 24.81 61.77 -12.07
C LYS A 465 25.31 63.19 -11.83
N GLU A 466 24.51 63.97 -11.11
CA GLU A 466 24.84 65.34 -10.70
C GLU A 466 25.66 65.30 -9.41
N LEU A 467 26.86 65.90 -9.45
CA LEU A 467 27.72 66.06 -8.28
C LEU A 467 27.83 67.55 -7.98
N VAL A 468 27.47 67.92 -6.75
CA VAL A 468 27.56 69.29 -6.25
C VAL A 468 28.91 69.48 -5.59
N GLU A 469 29.71 70.43 -6.08
CA GLU A 469 30.99 70.78 -5.45
C GLU A 469 30.76 71.43 -4.08
N PRO A 470 31.31 70.88 -2.98
CA PRO A 470 30.96 71.31 -1.62
C PRO A 470 31.34 72.75 -1.28
N GLU A 471 32.36 73.32 -1.94
CA GLU A 471 32.88 74.66 -1.61
C GLU A 471 32.30 75.78 -2.46
N THR A 472 31.77 75.46 -3.65
CA THR A 472 31.27 76.46 -4.62
C THR A 472 29.78 76.34 -4.90
N GLY A 473 29.14 75.22 -4.53
CA GLY A 473 27.73 74.93 -4.81
C GLY A 473 27.44 74.68 -6.28
N THR A 474 28.47 74.61 -7.12
CA THR A 474 28.33 74.42 -8.56
C THR A 474 27.97 72.97 -8.85
N VAL A 475 26.88 72.75 -9.59
CA VAL A 475 26.45 71.40 -9.99
C VAL A 475 27.15 71.05 -11.29
N SER A 476 28.03 70.06 -11.23
CA SER A 476 28.74 69.53 -12.38
C SER A 476 28.15 68.18 -12.78
N LYS A 477 27.80 68.05 -14.05
CA LYS A 477 27.19 66.84 -14.64
C LYS A 477 28.28 65.94 -15.18
N TYR A 478 28.34 64.70 -14.69
CA TYR A 478 29.32 63.72 -15.16
C TYR A 478 28.63 62.44 -15.62
N ASN A 479 29.12 61.89 -16.73
CA ASN A 479 28.68 60.59 -17.23
C ASN A 479 29.48 59.49 -16.53
N VAL A 480 28.81 58.66 -15.72
CA VAL A 480 29.45 57.53 -15.04
C VAL A 480 29.07 56.23 -15.76
N LYS A 481 30.08 55.41 -16.07
CA LYS A 481 29.88 54.04 -16.57
C LYS A 481 29.58 53.13 -15.38
N GLU A 482 28.36 52.62 -15.28
CA GLU A 482 28.03 51.50 -14.40
C GLU A 482 28.16 50.21 -15.21
N ILE A 483 29.01 49.29 -14.77
CA ILE A 483 29.16 47.96 -15.37
C ILE A 483 28.22 47.03 -14.60
N ASN A 484 27.22 46.45 -15.28
CA ASN A 484 26.46 45.30 -14.78
C ASN A 484 27.02 44.02 -15.37
#